data_AF-A0A5J4Q312-F1
#
_entry.id   AF-A0A5J4Q312-F1
#
_cell.length_a   1.000
_cell.length_b   1.000
_cell.length_c   1.000
_cell.angle_alpha   90.00
_cell.angle_beta   90.00
_cell.angle_gamma   90.00
#
_symmetry.space_group_name_H-M   'P 1'
#
loop_
_entity.id
_entity.type
_entity.pdbx_description
1 polymer ?
#
loop_
_entity_poly.entity_id
_entity_poly.type
_entity_poly.pdbx_seq_one_letter_code
_entity_poly.pdbx_strand_id
1 'polypeptide(L)' 'MNYELMITAFKEDNHLVGKAHTVGIERNNCRLRHRIRRSFRKTCRFSKKLLNHLKAFNLAFFYINFEYV' A
#
# COMPACT_ATOMS: atom_id res chain seq x y z
N MET A 1 -6.70 -21.42 -24.88
CA MET A 1 -5.81 -20.38 -24.34
C MET A 1 -4.41 -20.70 -24.83
N ASN A 2 -3.92 -19.95 -25.83
CA ASN A 2 -2.70 -20.27 -26.56
C ASN A 2 -1.48 -19.96 -25.67
N TYR A 3 -0.70 -20.97 -25.31
CA TYR A 3 0.47 -20.88 -24.42
C TYR A 3 1.50 -19.84 -24.92
N GLU A 4 1.65 -19.75 -26.24
CA GLU A 4 2.53 -18.80 -26.93
C GLU A 4 2.18 -17.32 -26.64
N LEU A 5 0.90 -17.02 -26.46
CA LEU A 5 0.43 -15.67 -26.13
C LEU A 5 0.79 -15.28 -24.69
N MET A 6 0.87 -16.26 -23.79
CA MET A 6 1.25 -16.03 -22.39
C MET A 6 2.75 -15.72 -22.27
N ILE A 7 3.60 -16.45 -23.00
CA ILE A 7 5.05 -16.20 -23.05
C ILE A 7 5.36 -14.84 -23.72
N THR A 8 4.60 -14.46 -24.75
CA THR A 8 4.82 -13.17 -25.43
C THR A 8 4.39 -11.98 -24.57
N ALA A 9 3.30 -12.12 -23.81
CA ALA A 9 2.78 -11.07 -22.92
C ALA A 9 3.67 -10.86 -21.69
N PHE A 10 4.25 -11.95 -21.17
CA PHE A 10 5.26 -11.92 -20.11
C PHE A 10 6.62 -12.17 -20.73
N LYS A 11 7.19 -11.15 -21.41
CA LYS A 11 8.64 -11.13 -21.67
C LYS A 11 9.37 -11.53 -20.39
N GLU A 12 10.45 -12.30 -20.52
CA GLU A 12 11.40 -12.55 -19.43
C GLU A 12 11.92 -11.20 -18.93
N ASP A 13 11.18 -10.61 -18.01
CA ASP A 13 11.60 -9.43 -17.29
C ASP A 13 12.73 -9.96 -16.41
N ASN A 14 13.92 -9.36 -16.55
CA ASN A 14 15.04 -9.65 -15.67
C ASN A 14 14.64 -9.15 -14.29
N HIS A 15 13.86 -9.96 -13.56
CA HIS A 15 13.43 -9.66 -12.22
C HIS A 15 14.73 -9.54 -11.42
N LEU A 16 15.13 -8.32 -11.08
CA LEU A 16 16.34 -8.04 -10.32
C LEU A 16 16.10 -8.53 -8.88
N VAL A 17 16.17 -9.84 -8.69
CA VAL A 17 15.96 -10.52 -7.40
C VAL A 17 17.22 -10.37 -6.59
N GLY A 18 17.39 -9.19 -6.00
CA GLY A 18 18.50 -8.89 -5.11
C GLY A 18 18.03 -7.97 -4.00
N LYS A 19 18.49 -8.24 -2.77
CA LYS A 19 18.17 -7.42 -1.59
C LYS A 19 18.45 -5.93 -1.85
N ALA A 20 19.51 -5.61 -2.58
CA ALA A 20 19.82 -4.22 -2.96
C ALA A 20 18.72 -3.56 -3.82
N HIS A 21 18.03 -4.32 -4.68
CA HIS A 21 16.98 -3.83 -5.57
C HIS A 21 15.57 -3.92 -4.93
N THR A 22 15.37 -4.79 -3.94
CA THR A 22 14.08 -4.93 -3.23
C THR A 22 13.99 -4.09 -1.96
N VAL A 23 15.11 -3.65 -1.38
CA VAL A 23 15.16 -2.87 -0.13
C VAL A 23 14.31 -1.60 -0.19
N GLY A 24 14.26 -0.91 -1.34
CA GLY A 24 13.40 0.26 -1.50
C GLY A 24 11.91 -0.06 -1.34
N ILE A 25 11.46 -1.13 -2.02
CA ILE A 25 10.08 -1.62 -1.99
C ILE A 25 9.72 -2.13 -0.59
N GLU A 26 10.58 -2.96 0.00
CA GLU A 26 10.40 -3.49 1.36
C GLU A 26 10.32 -2.38 2.41
N ARG A 27 11.19 -1.36 2.29
CA ARG A 27 11.22 -0.21 3.20
C ARG A 27 9.95 0.64 3.04
N ASN A 28 9.45 0.82 1.82
CA ASN A 28 8.20 1.52 1.58
C ASN A 28 7.00 0.75 2.17
N ASN A 29 6.95 -0.57 1.94
CA ASN A 29 5.93 -1.44 2.51
C ASN A 29 5.96 -1.43 4.04
N CYS A 30 7.15 -1.45 4.64
CA CYS A 30 7.32 -1.33 6.09
C CYS A 30 6.82 0.02 6.61
N ARG A 31 7.18 1.12 5.94
CA ARG A 31 6.74 2.47 6.28
C ARG A 31 5.21 2.61 6.18
N LEU A 32 4.59 2.05 5.14
CA LEU A 32 3.14 2.03 4.97
C LEU A 32 2.45 1.26 6.11
N ARG A 33 2.92 0.05 6.42
CA ARG A 33 2.40 -0.75 7.55
C ARG A 33 2.46 0.01 8.88
N HIS A 34 3.59 0.67 9.16
CA HIS A 34 3.74 1.44 10.39
C HIS A 34 2.81 2.65 10.44
N ARG A 35 2.63 3.36 9.31
CA ARG A 35 1.70 4.51 9.21
C ARG A 35 0.26 4.07 9.44
N ILE A 36 -0.22 3.04 8.74
CA ILE A 36 -1.57 2.49 8.91
C ILE A 36 -1.79 2.07 10.37
N ARG A 37 -0.85 1.34 10.98
CA ARG A 37 -0.98 0.87 12.35
C ARG A 37 -0.99 2.01 13.38
N ARG A 38 -0.24 3.10 13.13
CA ARG A 38 -0.26 4.30 13.98
C ARG A 38 -1.58 5.06 13.85
N SER A 39 -2.10 5.20 12.62
CA SER A 39 -3.40 5.82 12.38
C SER A 39 -4.52 5.02 13.05
N PHE A 40 -4.52 3.70 12.93
CA PHE A 40 -5.49 2.82 13.60
C PHE A 40 -5.44 3.00 15.13
N ARG A 41 -4.25 3.03 15.75
CA ARG A 41 -4.13 3.29 17.20
C ARG A 41 -4.67 4.67 17.61
N LYS A 42 -4.45 5.70 16.80
CA LYS A 42 -4.97 7.04 17.08
C LYS A 42 -6.49 7.09 16.93
N THR A 43 -7.05 6.50 15.87
CA THR A 43 -8.49 6.54 15.59
C THR A 43 -9.27 5.63 16.53
N CYS A 44 -8.78 4.43 16.86
CA CYS A 44 -9.47 3.47 17.76
C CYS A 44 -9.63 3.94 19.20
N ARG A 45 -8.82 4.89 19.67
CA ARG A 45 -9.01 5.49 20.99
C ARG A 45 -10.25 6.39 21.05
N PHE A 46 -10.66 6.99 19.93
CA PHE A 46 -11.83 7.88 19.89
C PHE A 46 -13.17 7.13 19.77
N SER A 47 -13.18 5.93 19.19
CA SER A 47 -14.39 5.12 19.00
C SER A 47 -14.00 3.67 18.77
N LYS A 48 -14.73 2.70 19.33
CA LYS A 48 -14.53 1.27 19.00
C LYS A 48 -15.33 0.81 17.77
N LYS A 49 -16.19 1.67 17.21
CA LYS A 49 -16.99 1.37 16.02
C LYS A 49 -16.13 1.42 14.76
N LEU A 50 -16.00 0.28 14.07
CA LEU A 50 -15.21 0.12 12.84
C LEU A 50 -15.58 1.13 11.73
N LEU A 51 -16.88 1.39 11.56
CA LEU A 51 -17.40 2.36 10.59
C LEU A 51 -16.79 3.76 10.75
N ASN A 52 -16.55 4.19 11.99
CA ASN A 52 -15.97 5.51 12.27
C ASN A 52 -14.49 5.56 11.85
N HIS A 53 -13.76 4.45 11.94
CA HIS A 53 -12.38 4.38 11.44
C HIS A 53 -12.34 4.43 9.92
N LEU A 54 -13.19 3.68 9.23
CA LEU A 54 -13.25 3.68 7.77
C LEU A 54 -13.57 5.08 7.22
N LYS A 55 -14.54 5.78 7.83
CA LYS A 55 -14.83 7.18 7.47
C LYS A 55 -13.65 8.12 7.71
N ALA A 56 -12.98 8.02 8.85
CA ALA A 56 -11.81 8.83 9.16
C ALA A 56 -10.63 8.56 8.19
N PHE A 57 -10.42 7.30 7.82
CA PHE A 57 -9.41 6.92 6.83
C PHE A 57 -9.75 7.43 5.43
N ASN A 58 -10.99 7.29 4.98
CA ASN A 58 -11.44 7.84 3.70
C ASN A 58 -11.22 9.35 3.63
N LEU A 59 -11.54 10.07 4.71
CA LEU A 59 -11.30 11.50 4.79
C LEU A 59 -9.80 11.83 4.71
N ALA A 60 -8.96 11.14 5.51
CA ALA A 60 -7.51 11.35 5.48
C ALA A 60 -6.90 11.03 4.10
N PHE A 61 -7.34 9.96 3.44
CA PHE A 61 -6.89 9.62 2.09
C PHE A 61 -7.37 10.62 1.06
N PHE A 62 -8.60 11.12 1.17
CA PHE A 62 -9.09 12.20 0.30
C PHE A 62 -8.18 13.43 0.40
N TYR A 63 -7.87 13.90 1.61
CA TYR A 63 -6.98 15.05 1.83
C TYR A 63 -5.56 14.83 1.29
N ILE A 64 -5.01 13.61 1.42
CA ILE A 64 -3.68 13.27 0.89
C ILE A 64 -3.66 13.22 -0.64
N ASN A 65 -4.72 12.71 -1.27
CA ASN A 65 -4.77 12.53 -2.73
C ASN A 65 -5.17 13.80 -3.49
N PHE A 66 -5.90 14.73 -2.85
CA PHE A 66 -6.35 15.98 -3.46
C PHE A 66 -5.49 17.20 -3.10
N GLU A 67 -4.25 16.99 -2.62
CA GLU A 67 -3.26 18.05 -2.36
C GLU A 67 -3.78 19.23 -1.50
N TYR A 68 -4.63 18.96 -0.51
CA TYR A 68 -4.99 19.99 0.49
C TYR A 68 -3.90 20.15 1.57
N VAL A 69 -2.64 19.86 1.22
CA VAL A 69 -1.42 20.01 2.05
C VAL A 69 -0.31 20.57 1.18
#